data_AF-A0A535VNG9-F1
#
_entry.id   AF-A0A535VNG9-F1
#
_cell.length_a   1.000
_cell.length_b   1.000
_cell.length_c   1.000
_cell.angle_alpha   90.00
_cell.angle_beta   90.00
_cell.angle_gamma   90.00
#
_symmetry.space_group_name_H-M   'P 1'
#
loop_
_entity.id
_entity.type
_entity.pdbx_description
1 polymer ?
#
loop_
_entity_poly.entity_id
_entity_poly.type
_entity_poly.pdbx_seq_one_letter_code
_entity_poly.pdbx_strand_id
1 'polypeptide(L)'
;MTRRRAAFSELELPDPQETATLRGVVKIFTTARLLVTNTVAGVSTVEVSHEALMREWKLLSDWIDKAREDIQLRKAWRERNSPNIDEDAFLLASIGESERQKRVEQERQTQEEQQQKKLTRRAVLVGLAGLGAAVAVSGYFLSRKPQEVPVVINPPKSLPYSYLGHSDKVYSVA
;
A
#
# COMPACT_ATOMS: atom_id res chain seq x y z
N MET A 1 8.27 -14.94 20.74
CA MET A 1 8.31 -16.09 21.65
C MET A 1 8.91 -15.65 22.98
N THR A 2 8.17 -15.82 24.08
CA THR A 2 8.64 -15.47 25.41
C THR A 2 9.53 -16.62 25.92
N ARG A 3 10.84 -16.39 26.04
CA ARG A 3 11.80 -17.41 26.46
C ARG A 3 11.64 -17.65 27.97
N ARG A 4 11.14 -18.82 28.36
CA ARG A 4 11.02 -19.19 29.78
C ARG A 4 12.41 -19.50 30.35
N ARG A 5 12.76 -18.83 31.44
CA ARG A 5 14.01 -19.01 32.19
C ARG A 5 13.67 -19.58 33.56
N ALA A 6 14.46 -20.53 34.05
CA ALA A 6 14.32 -21.05 35.41
C ALA A 6 15.58 -20.69 36.20
N ALA A 7 15.42 -20.19 37.42
CA ALA A 7 16.55 -19.95 38.32
C ALA A 7 17.12 -21.28 38.82
N PHE A 8 18.42 -21.35 39.10
CA PHE A 8 19.02 -22.56 39.69
C PHE A 8 18.42 -22.92 41.06
N SER A 9 17.89 -21.93 41.79
CA SER A 9 17.16 -22.14 43.05
C SER A 9 15.85 -22.90 42.86
N GLU A 10 15.23 -22.85 41.68
CA GLU A 10 14.03 -23.65 41.36
C GLU A 10 14.37 -25.13 41.10
N LEU A 11 15.65 -25.45 40.93
CA LEU A 11 16.18 -26.80 40.70
C LEU A 11 16.76 -27.42 41.98
N GLU A 12 16.58 -26.78 43.13
CA GLU A 12 16.99 -27.33 44.41
C GLU A 12 15.86 -28.17 44.99
N LEU A 13 16.15 -29.45 45.21
CA LEU A 13 15.23 -30.43 45.77
C LEU A 13 15.51 -30.58 47.28
N PRO A 14 14.52 -31.01 48.09
CA PRO A 14 14.70 -31.20 49.51
C PRO A 14 15.83 -32.18 49.87
N ASP A 15 16.06 -33.19 49.04
CA ASP A 15 17.18 -34.12 49.19
C ASP A 15 18.45 -33.57 48.51
N PRO A 16 19.57 -33.43 49.26
CA PRO A 16 20.86 -33.05 48.69
C PRO A 16 21.39 -34.01 47.61
N GLN A 17 21.10 -35.31 47.69
CA GLN A 17 21.56 -36.29 46.68
C GLN A 17 20.78 -36.14 45.37
N GLU A 18 19.46 -35.98 45.44
CA GLU A 18 18.63 -35.63 44.28
C GLU A 18 19.04 -34.29 43.65
N THR A 19 19.34 -33.28 44.47
CA THR A 19 19.85 -31.98 43.98
C THR A 19 21.19 -32.14 43.25
N ALA A 20 22.12 -32.93 43.79
CA ALA A 20 23.40 -33.20 43.14
C ALA A 20 23.21 -33.94 41.80
N THR A 21 22.28 -34.89 41.76
CA THR A 21 21.91 -35.63 40.55
C THR A 21 21.33 -34.69 39.49
N LEU A 22 20.40 -33.81 39.88
CA LEU A 22 19.79 -32.83 38.98
C LEU A 22 20.82 -31.82 38.44
N ARG A 23 21.76 -31.34 39.28
CA ARG A 23 22.89 -30.52 38.82
C ARG A 23 23.78 -31.27 37.81
N GLY A 24 23.98 -32.57 38.02
CA GLY A 24 24.68 -33.44 37.07
C GLY A 24 23.99 -33.53 35.71
N VAL A 25 22.67 -33.71 35.69
CA VAL A 25 21.85 -33.71 34.47
C VAL A 25 21.95 -32.37 33.75
N VAL A 26 21.80 -31.25 34.46
CA VAL A 26 21.95 -29.91 33.87
C VAL A 26 23.33 -29.74 33.21
N LYS A 27 24.39 -30.22 33.85
CA LYS A 27 25.75 -30.19 33.29
C LYS A 27 25.88 -31.02 32.01
N ILE A 28 25.34 -32.24 31.98
CA ILE A 28 25.31 -33.10 30.78
C ILE A 28 24.58 -32.39 29.64
N PHE A 29 23.40 -31.85 29.92
CA PHE A 29 22.56 -31.19 28.90
C PHE A 29 23.14 -29.87 28.41
N THR A 30 23.84 -29.14 29.28
CA THR A 30 24.61 -27.94 28.87
C THR A 30 25.79 -28.33 27.97
N THR A 31 26.47 -29.44 28.28
CA THR A 31 27.59 -29.96 27.47
C THR A 31 27.11 -30.42 26.10
N ALA A 32 25.93 -31.04 26.04
CA ALA A 32 25.25 -31.42 24.80
C ALA A 32 24.62 -30.23 24.04
N ARG A 33 24.79 -28.99 24.53
CA ARG A 33 24.20 -27.75 23.99
C ARG A 33 22.67 -27.76 23.94
N LEU A 34 22.01 -28.60 24.76
CA LEU A 34 20.55 -28.65 24.88
C LEU A 34 20.01 -27.61 25.87
N LEU A 35 20.80 -27.29 26.88
CA LEU A 35 20.56 -26.18 27.80
C LEU A 35 21.65 -25.11 27.67
N VAL A 36 21.29 -23.86 27.94
CA VAL A 36 22.21 -22.74 28.12
C VAL A 36 22.08 -22.23 29.54
N THR A 37 23.21 -22.04 30.21
CA THR A 37 23.28 -21.33 31.50
C THR A 37 23.66 -19.88 31.25
N ASN A 38 23.02 -18.96 31.96
CA ASN A 38 23.32 -17.53 31.91
C ASN A 38 23.20 -16.93 33.31
N THR A 39 23.74 -15.74 33.52
CA THR A 39 23.57 -14.97 34.74
C THR A 39 22.85 -13.67 34.41
N VAL A 40 21.67 -13.48 34.96
CA VAL A 40 20.84 -12.28 34.75
C VAL A 40 20.59 -11.62 36.09
N ALA A 41 20.99 -10.36 36.25
CA ALA A 41 20.88 -9.62 37.52
C ALA A 41 21.49 -10.38 38.72
N GLY A 42 22.59 -11.09 38.51
CA GLY A 42 23.29 -11.87 39.54
C GLY A 42 22.69 -13.25 39.82
N VAL A 43 21.56 -13.62 39.19
CA VAL A 43 20.94 -14.93 39.35
C VAL A 43 21.39 -15.85 38.22
N SER A 44 21.96 -17.00 38.57
CA SER A 44 22.23 -18.06 37.60
C SER A 44 20.91 -18.68 37.16
N THR A 45 20.67 -18.70 35.86
CA THR A 45 19.48 -19.22 35.22
C THR A 45 19.84 -20.31 34.20
N VAL A 46 18.96 -21.29 34.03
CA VAL A 46 19.04 -22.28 32.96
C VAL A 46 17.90 -22.07 31.96
N GLU A 47 18.21 -22.23 30.69
CA GLU A 47 17.29 -22.02 29.58
C GLU A 47 17.45 -23.14 28.55
N VAL A 48 16.37 -23.48 27.84
CA VAL A 48 16.46 -24.38 26.69
C VAL A 48 17.20 -23.68 25.55
N SER A 49 18.18 -24.37 24.98
CA SER A 49 18.92 -23.89 23.81
C SER A 49 18.01 -23.79 22.61
N HIS A 50 18.19 -22.74 21.80
CA HIS A 50 17.52 -22.65 20.50
C HIS A 50 17.87 -23.83 19.58
N GLU A 51 19.07 -24.42 19.73
CA GLU A 51 19.46 -25.64 18.98
C GLU A 51 18.71 -26.90 19.40
N ALA A 52 18.27 -27.00 20.67
CA ALA A 52 17.46 -28.14 21.14
C ALA A 52 16.07 -28.13 20.48
N LEU A 53 15.45 -26.95 20.40
CA LEU A 53 14.15 -26.79 19.76
C LEU A 53 14.21 -27.10 18.26
N MET A 54 15.28 -26.68 17.58
CA MET A 54 15.45 -26.95 16.15
C MET A 54 15.78 -28.43 15.85
N ARG A 55 16.51 -29.13 16.73
CA ARG A 55 16.84 -30.55 16.54
C ARG A 55 15.68 -31.49 16.84
N GLU A 56 14.97 -31.28 17.95
CA GLU A 56 13.90 -32.18 18.39
C GLU A 56 12.56 -31.88 17.72
N TRP A 57 12.32 -30.63 17.28
CA TRP A 57 11.12 -30.29 16.55
C TRP A 57 11.30 -30.49 15.05
N LYS A 58 11.22 -31.75 14.62
CA LYS A 58 11.35 -32.15 13.22
C LYS A 58 10.51 -31.31 12.25
N LEU A 59 9.25 -31.02 12.58
CA LEU A 59 8.37 -30.18 11.75
C LEU A 59 8.94 -28.76 11.51
N LEU A 60 9.54 -28.13 12.53
CA LEU A 60 10.15 -26.81 12.40
C LEU A 60 11.44 -26.88 11.58
N SER A 61 12.26 -27.91 11.78
CA SER A 61 13.43 -28.16 10.93
C SER A 61 13.01 -28.32 9.47
N ASP A 62 12.03 -29.17 9.18
CA ASP A 62 11.52 -29.43 7.84
C ASP A 62 10.98 -28.14 7.19
N TRP A 63 10.40 -27.21 7.97
CA TRP A 63 9.97 -25.89 7.47
C TRP A 63 11.13 -24.93 7.19
N ILE A 64 12.14 -24.90 8.06
CA ILE A 64 13.36 -24.09 7.86
C ILE A 64 14.11 -24.56 6.62
N ASP A 65 14.19 -25.88 6.41
CA ASP A 65 14.84 -26.47 5.25
C ASP A 65 14.13 -26.11 3.95
N LYS A 66 12.79 -26.22 3.90
CA LYS A 66 11.98 -25.75 2.76
C LYS A 66 12.16 -24.26 2.50
N ALA A 67 12.14 -23.42 3.53
CA ALA A 67 12.35 -21.98 3.39
C ALA A 67 13.77 -21.65 2.87
N ARG A 68 14.77 -22.45 3.23
CA ARG A 68 16.14 -22.31 2.71
C ARG A 68 16.20 -22.64 1.22
N GLU A 69 15.54 -23.70 0.78
CA GLU A 69 15.41 -24.05 -0.64
C GLU A 69 14.76 -22.93 -1.44
N ASP A 70 13.68 -22.33 -0.93
CA ASP A 70 12.99 -21.20 -1.58
C ASP A 70 13.90 -19.98 -1.72
N ILE A 71 14.73 -19.68 -0.70
CA ILE A 71 15.70 -18.58 -0.77
C ILE A 71 16.74 -18.84 -1.85
N GLN A 72 17.25 -20.06 -1.95
CA GLN A 72 18.23 -20.42 -2.98
C GLN A 72 17.61 -20.40 -4.37
N LEU A 73 16.38 -20.89 -4.52
CA LEU A 73 15.65 -20.84 -5.78
C LEU A 73 15.43 -19.40 -6.24
N ARG A 74 15.01 -18.52 -5.33
CA ARG A 74 14.82 -17.09 -5.63
C ARG A 74 16.14 -16.40 -6.00
N LYS A 75 17.24 -16.78 -5.34
CA LYS A 75 18.57 -16.27 -5.68
C LYS A 75 19.01 -16.73 -7.06
N ALA A 76 18.85 -18.01 -7.38
CA ALA A 76 19.17 -18.57 -8.70
C ALA A 76 18.30 -17.95 -9.81
N TRP A 77 17.01 -17.71 -9.55
CA TRP A 77 16.12 -16.98 -10.45
C TRP A 77 16.61 -15.55 -10.70
N ARG A 78 17.02 -14.83 -9.65
CA ARG A 78 17.57 -13.47 -9.78
C ARG A 78 18.88 -13.45 -10.56
N GLU A 79 19.78 -14.40 -10.30
CA GLU A 79 21.07 -14.49 -10.99
C GLU A 79 20.88 -14.83 -12.47
N ARG A 80 19.93 -15.73 -12.80
CA ARG A 80 19.62 -16.10 -14.19
C ARG A 80 18.87 -14.99 -14.94
N ASN A 81 17.97 -14.29 -14.26
CA ASN A 81 17.16 -13.22 -14.83
C ASN A 81 17.70 -11.85 -14.44
N SER A 82 19.02 -11.73 -14.24
CA SER A 82 19.64 -10.43 -14.14
C SER A 82 19.30 -9.71 -15.46
N PRO A 83 18.63 -8.55 -15.42
CA PRO A 83 18.32 -7.81 -16.63
C PRO A 83 19.60 -7.62 -17.44
N ASN A 84 19.50 -7.76 -18.75
CA ASN A 84 20.61 -7.35 -19.61
C ASN A 84 20.89 -5.86 -19.31
N ILE A 85 22.15 -5.42 -19.39
CA ILE A 85 22.57 -4.05 -19.09
C ILE A 85 21.72 -3.00 -19.85
N ASP A 86 21.20 -3.38 -21.03
CA ASP A 86 20.30 -2.55 -21.84
C ASP A 86 18.87 -2.43 -21.26
N GLU A 87 18.34 -3.46 -20.62
CA GLU A 87 17.01 -3.45 -19.98
C GLU A 87 17.01 -2.56 -18.74
N ASP A 88 18.09 -2.58 -17.95
CA ASP A 88 18.24 -1.70 -16.79
C ASP A 88 18.29 -0.22 -17.21
N ALA A 89 19.03 0.09 -18.28
CA ALA A 89 19.07 1.44 -18.84
C ALA A 89 17.68 1.91 -19.29
N PHE A 90 16.90 1.03 -19.92
CA PHE A 90 15.52 1.31 -20.32
C PHE A 90 14.60 1.54 -19.11
N LEU A 91 14.66 0.68 -18.08
CA LEU A 91 13.83 0.81 -16.88
C LEU A 91 14.13 2.11 -16.12
N LEU A 92 15.41 2.47 -15.99
CA LEU A 92 15.81 3.74 -15.36
C LEU A 92 15.31 4.95 -16.16
N ALA A 93 15.39 4.89 -17.49
CA ALA A 93 14.84 5.93 -18.36
C ALA A 93 13.32 6.05 -18.21
N SER A 94 12.62 4.92 -18.16
CA SER A 94 11.16 4.85 -18.00
C SER A 94 10.69 5.38 -16.64
N ILE A 95 11.42 5.10 -15.55
CA ILE A 95 11.15 5.67 -14.23
C ILE A 95 11.25 7.19 -14.28
N GLY A 96 12.29 7.74 -14.91
CA GLY A 96 12.45 9.18 -15.08
C GLY A 96 11.34 9.83 -15.92
N GLU A 97 10.82 9.13 -16.93
CA GLU A 97 9.70 9.62 -17.75
C GLU A 97 8.37 9.62 -16.98
N SER A 98 8.09 8.56 -16.22
CA SER A 98 6.86 8.45 -15.41
C SER A 98 6.75 9.57 -14.38
N GLU A 99 7.87 9.95 -13.76
CA GLU A 99 7.88 11.07 -12.81
C GLU A 99 7.55 12.41 -13.49
N ARG A 100 8.04 12.62 -14.72
CA ARG A 100 7.71 13.82 -15.50
C ARG A 100 6.22 13.87 -15.82
N GLN A 101 5.65 12.75 -16.26
CA GLN A 101 4.23 12.66 -16.56
C GLN A 101 3.37 12.93 -15.31
N LYS A 102 3.76 12.40 -14.15
CA LYS A 102 3.06 12.66 -12.88
C LYS A 102 3.12 14.13 -12.47
N ARG A 103 4.25 14.81 -12.65
CA ARG A 103 4.37 16.25 -12.36
C ARG A 103 3.46 17.08 -13.27
N VAL A 104 3.47 16.79 -14.57
CA VAL A 104 2.60 17.48 -15.55
C VAL A 104 1.12 17.25 -15.21
N GLU A 105 0.73 16.04 -14.85
CA GLU A 105 -0.65 15.73 -14.49
C GLU A 105 -1.07 16.38 -13.16
N GLN A 106 -0.19 16.41 -12.16
CA GLN A 106 -0.44 17.14 -10.91
C GLN A 106 -0.59 18.65 -11.16
N GLU A 107 0.27 19.23 -12.00
CA GLU A 107 0.16 20.64 -12.39
C GLU A 107 -1.16 20.91 -13.10
N ARG A 108 -1.58 20.05 -14.04
CA ARG A 108 -2.87 20.17 -14.74
C ARG A 108 -4.04 20.16 -13.76
N GLN A 109 -4.05 19.22 -12.81
CA GLN A 109 -5.10 19.13 -11.78
C GLN A 109 -5.16 20.38 -10.90
N THR A 110 -4.00 20.88 -10.47
CA THR A 110 -3.95 22.10 -9.65
C THR A 110 -4.46 23.33 -10.42
N GLN A 111 -4.16 23.42 -11.72
CA GLN A 111 -4.67 24.51 -12.57
C GLN A 111 -6.19 24.43 -12.73
N GLU A 112 -6.73 23.24 -12.98
CA GLU A 112 -8.18 23.02 -13.12
C GLU A 112 -8.93 23.38 -11.85
N GLU A 113 -8.43 22.98 -10.68
CA GLU A 113 -9.01 23.39 -9.39
C GLU A 113 -8.99 24.91 -9.20
N GLN A 114 -7.90 25.57 -9.55
CA GLN A 114 -7.80 27.03 -9.45
C GLN A 114 -8.77 27.73 -10.39
N GLN A 115 -8.94 27.21 -11.62
CA GLN A 115 -9.90 27.74 -12.58
C GLN A 115 -11.34 27.58 -12.07
N GLN A 116 -11.70 26.39 -11.58
CA GLN A 116 -13.04 26.15 -11.01
C GLN A 116 -13.32 27.08 -9.82
N LYS A 117 -12.38 27.21 -8.87
CA LYS A 117 -12.54 28.11 -7.71
C LYS A 117 -12.80 29.57 -8.13
N LYS A 118 -12.16 30.05 -9.21
CA LYS A 118 -12.38 31.41 -9.74
C LYS A 118 -13.77 31.55 -10.38
N LEU A 119 -14.20 30.57 -11.16
CA LEU A 119 -15.52 30.59 -11.82
C LEU A 119 -16.65 30.54 -10.79
N THR A 120 -16.57 29.65 -9.81
CA THR A 120 -17.57 29.54 -8.74
C THR A 120 -17.63 30.81 -7.90
N ARG A 121 -16.49 31.41 -7.54
CA ARG A 121 -16.46 32.70 -6.81
C ARG A 121 -17.10 33.85 -7.58
N ARG A 122 -16.83 33.94 -8.89
CA ARG A 122 -17.45 34.97 -9.76
C ARG A 122 -18.96 34.75 -9.90
N ALA A 123 -19.41 33.51 -10.07
CA ALA A 123 -20.84 33.18 -10.15
C ALA A 123 -21.58 33.54 -8.86
N VAL A 124 -21.01 33.24 -7.69
CA VAL A 124 -21.57 33.63 -6.38
C VAL A 124 -21.63 35.15 -6.21
N LEU A 125 -20.59 35.89 -6.61
CA LEU A 125 -20.57 37.36 -6.55
C LEU A 125 -21.61 38.01 -7.48
N VAL A 126 -21.76 37.51 -8.72
CA VAL A 126 -22.78 38.01 -9.66
C VAL A 126 -24.19 37.68 -9.16
N GLY A 127 -24.42 36.50 -8.59
CA GLY A 127 -25.70 36.11 -7.99
C GLY A 127 -26.13 37.01 -6.82
N LEU A 128 -25.19 37.39 -5.94
CA LEU A 128 -25.46 38.31 -4.83
C LEU A 128 -25.76 39.75 -5.30
N ALA A 129 -25.09 40.23 -6.34
CA ALA A 129 -25.38 41.55 -6.92
C ALA A 129 -26.74 41.61 -7.65
N GLY A 130 -27.15 40.49 -8.29
CA GLY A 130 -28.45 40.38 -8.96
C GLY A 130 -29.65 40.46 -8.00
N LEU A 131 -29.52 39.96 -6.77
CA LEU A 131 -30.56 40.06 -5.74
C LEU A 131 -30.76 41.50 -5.24
N GLY A 132 -29.72 42.33 -5.24
CA GLY A 132 -29.84 43.76 -4.90
C GLY A 132 -30.53 44.60 -5.98
N ALA A 133 -30.41 44.21 -7.26
CA ALA A 133 -31.01 44.95 -8.37
C ALA A 133 -32.49 44.59 -8.65
N ALA A 134 -32.93 43.38 -8.26
CA ALA A 134 -34.30 42.93 -8.53
C ALA A 134 -35.39 43.70 -7.75
N VAL A 135 -35.07 44.26 -6.58
CA VAL A 135 -36.04 45.06 -5.81
C VAL A 135 -36.25 46.45 -6.42
N ALA A 136 -35.26 47.01 -7.15
CA ALA A 136 -35.35 48.36 -7.70
C ALA A 136 -36.00 48.42 -9.10
N VAL A 137 -35.95 47.34 -9.90
CA VAL A 137 -36.38 47.37 -11.32
C VAL A 137 -37.86 46.98 -11.51
N SER A 138 -38.50 46.34 -10.52
CA SER A 138 -39.89 45.86 -10.64
C SER A 138 -40.95 46.97 -10.75
N GLY A 139 -40.62 48.22 -10.43
CA GLY A 139 -41.54 49.36 -10.59
C GLY A 139 -41.56 49.98 -12.00
N TYR A 140 -40.54 49.74 -12.82
CA TYR A 140 -40.33 50.54 -14.05
C TYR A 140 -40.73 49.81 -15.35
N PHE A 141 -40.88 48.47 -15.32
CA PHE A 141 -41.04 47.66 -16.53
C PHE A 141 -42.50 47.31 -16.94
N LEU A 142 -43.51 47.80 -16.21
CA LEU A 142 -44.92 47.57 -16.55
C LEU A 142 -45.46 48.47 -17.69
N SER A 143 -44.62 49.29 -18.34
CA SER A 143 -45.11 50.36 -19.24
C SER A 143 -44.69 50.27 -20.72
N ARG A 144 -44.28 49.12 -21.27
CA ARG A 144 -44.10 48.99 -22.74
C ARG A 144 -44.68 47.70 -23.30
N LYS A 145 -45.52 47.86 -24.34
CA LYS A 145 -46.13 46.76 -25.13
C LYS A 145 -45.08 46.04 -26.01
N PRO A 146 -45.23 44.74 -26.26
CA PRO A 146 -44.26 43.95 -27.02
C PRO A 146 -44.38 44.19 -28.54
N GLN A 147 -43.22 44.20 -29.22
CA GLN A 147 -43.09 44.27 -30.68
C GLN A 147 -42.57 42.91 -31.17
N GLU A 148 -43.30 42.27 -32.08
CA GLU A 148 -42.95 40.97 -32.67
C GLU A 148 -41.83 41.12 -33.70
N VAL A 149 -40.81 40.24 -33.64
CA VAL A 149 -39.71 40.16 -34.62
C VAL A 149 -39.76 38.77 -35.27
N PRO A 150 -39.77 38.65 -36.61
CA PRO A 150 -39.86 37.35 -37.26
C PRO A 150 -38.53 36.59 -37.17
N VAL A 151 -38.62 35.31 -36.80
CA VAL A 151 -37.49 34.38 -36.72
C VAL A 151 -37.19 33.84 -38.12
N VAL A 152 -36.01 34.13 -38.67
CA VAL A 152 -35.47 33.47 -39.88
C VAL A 152 -34.65 32.26 -39.43
N ILE A 153 -35.16 31.05 -39.65
CA ILE A 153 -34.47 29.80 -39.34
C ILE A 153 -33.64 29.38 -40.57
N ASN A 154 -32.32 29.46 -40.47
CA ASN A 154 -31.44 28.83 -41.47
C ASN A 154 -31.33 27.32 -41.18
N PRO A 155 -31.56 26.43 -42.15
CA PRO A 155 -31.43 24.99 -41.93
C PRO A 155 -29.97 24.59 -41.73
N PRO A 156 -29.70 23.53 -40.93
CA PRO A 156 -28.35 23.05 -40.69
C PRO A 156 -27.71 22.48 -41.98
N LYS A 157 -26.45 22.83 -42.25
CA LYS A 157 -25.64 22.21 -43.30
C LYS A 157 -25.41 20.73 -42.99
N SER A 158 -25.77 19.85 -43.92
CA SER A 158 -25.46 18.41 -43.83
C SER A 158 -23.97 18.17 -44.07
N LEU A 159 -23.36 17.30 -43.26
CA LEU A 159 -21.98 16.85 -43.41
C LEU A 159 -21.92 15.64 -44.38
N PRO A 160 -20.84 15.47 -45.18
CA PRO A 160 -20.78 14.51 -46.29
C PRO A 160 -20.24 13.13 -45.85
N TYR A 161 -20.78 12.55 -44.78
CA TYR A 161 -20.57 11.12 -44.51
C TYR A 161 -21.83 10.52 -43.89
N SER A 162 -22.23 9.32 -44.34
CA SER A 162 -23.32 8.58 -43.72
C SER A 162 -22.78 7.68 -42.62
N TYR A 163 -23.36 7.77 -41.43
CA TYR A 163 -23.05 6.89 -40.33
C TYR A 163 -23.90 5.63 -40.44
N LEU A 164 -23.32 4.55 -40.95
CA LEU A 164 -23.91 3.21 -40.88
C LEU A 164 -23.54 2.60 -39.53
N GLY A 165 -24.32 2.96 -38.50
CA GLY A 165 -24.19 2.38 -37.18
C GLY A 165 -24.74 0.96 -37.14
N HIS A 166 -23.91 0.01 -36.68
CA HIS A 166 -24.37 -1.29 -36.18
C HIS A 166 -25.45 -1.07 -35.11
N SER A 167 -26.63 -1.69 -35.26
CA SER A 167 -27.72 -1.64 -34.28
C SER A 167 -27.75 -2.87 -33.38
N ASP A 168 -26.63 -3.54 -33.17
CA ASP A 168 -26.58 -4.79 -32.42
C ASP A 168 -25.90 -4.64 -31.06
N LYS A 169 -26.47 -5.31 -30.05
CA LYS A 169 -26.06 -5.21 -28.65
C LYS A 169 -24.75 -5.97 -28.42
N VAL A 170 -23.72 -5.27 -27.95
CA VAL A 170 -22.44 -5.85 -27.56
C VAL A 170 -22.59 -6.57 -26.23
N TYR A 171 -22.54 -7.90 -26.23
CA TYR A 171 -22.47 -8.72 -25.02
C TYR A 171 -21.04 -9.23 -24.85
N SER A 172 -20.35 -8.65 -23.86
CA SER A 172 -19.01 -8.94 -23.36
C SER A 172 -17.83 -8.25 -24.07
N VAL A 173 -16.92 -7.77 -23.22
CA VAL A 173 -15.57 -7.31 -23.53
C VAL A 173 -14.68 -8.14 -22.62
N ALA A 174 -13.73 -8.88 -23.20
CA ALA A 174 -12.69 -9.60 -22.46
C ALA A 174 -11.57 -8.64 -22.06
#